data_AF-A0A7S3YGV5-F1
#
_entry.id   AF-A0A7S3YGV5-F1
#
_cell.length_a   1.000
_cell.length_b   1.000
_cell.length_c   1.000
_cell.angle_alpha   90.00
_cell.angle_beta   90.00
_cell.angle_gamma   90.00
#
_symmetry.space_group_name_H-M   'P 1'
#
loop_
_entity.id
_entity.type
_entity.pdbx_description
1 polymer ?
#
loop_
_entity_poly.entity_id
_entity_poly.type
_entity_poly.pdbx_seq_one_letter_code
_entity_poly.pdbx_strand_id
1 'polypeptide(L)'
;AGAAPALPQGVGDRLGRYELLGHLLDEDATPLLVLINSKSGGQQGRAVLEGFKSLLHPFQVWDVTTTAPAPVLEFFAGLPRLRVLVAGGDGTAGWILQEVERAFGAAGRRAPPVAVLPLGT
;
A
#
# COMPACT_ATOMS: atom_id res chain seq x y z
N ALA A 1 -13.65 -3.91 27.00
CA ALA A 1 -13.70 -3.61 25.56
C ALA A 1 -12.47 -2.79 25.20
N GLY A 2 -11.42 -3.43 24.69
CA GLY A 2 -10.13 -2.78 24.45
C GLY A 2 -10.17 -1.98 23.15
N ALA A 3 -10.10 -0.66 23.24
CA ALA A 3 -9.86 0.19 22.08
C ALA A 3 -8.51 -0.17 21.47
N ALA A 4 -8.46 -0.35 20.15
CA ALA A 4 -7.22 -0.52 19.42
C ALA A 4 -6.31 0.69 19.70
N PRO A 5 -5.02 0.49 20.06
CA PRO A 5 -4.13 1.59 20.39
C PRO A 5 -4.00 2.53 19.19
N ALA A 6 -4.19 3.83 19.42
CA ALA A 6 -3.97 4.85 18.41
C ALA A 6 -2.51 4.81 17.95
N LEU A 7 -2.30 4.68 16.63
CA LEU A 7 -0.97 4.53 16.06
C LEU A 7 -0.16 5.85 16.21
N PRO A 8 1.07 5.83 16.78
CA PRO A 8 1.90 7.02 17.04
C PRO A 8 2.56 7.58 15.77
N GLN A 9 2.47 8.89 15.49
CA GLN A 9 2.80 9.49 14.18
C GLN A 9 4.29 9.36 13.76
N GLY A 10 4.52 9.05 12.47
CA GLY A 10 5.85 8.91 11.84
C GLY A 10 6.04 7.55 11.14
N VAL A 11 6.11 7.51 9.80
CA VAL A 11 5.98 6.26 9.02
C VAL A 11 7.30 5.49 8.85
N GLY A 12 8.43 6.19 8.63
CA GLY A 12 9.74 5.54 8.52
C GLY A 12 10.15 4.77 9.78
N ASP A 13 9.82 5.34 10.94
CA ASP A 13 10.04 4.72 12.26
C ASP A 13 9.08 3.56 12.59
N ARG A 14 7.95 3.45 11.87
CA ARG A 14 6.93 2.42 12.12
C ARG A 14 7.29 1.10 11.46
N LEU A 15 7.61 1.10 10.16
CA LEU A 15 7.83 -0.15 9.42
C LEU A 15 8.95 -1.00 10.06
N GLY A 16 10.02 -0.36 10.55
CA GLY A 16 11.12 -1.05 11.23
C GLY A 16 10.77 -1.73 12.56
N ARG A 17 9.55 -1.56 13.10
CA ARG A 17 9.10 -2.19 14.35
C ARG A 17 8.17 -3.38 14.13
N TYR A 18 7.80 -3.65 12.89
CA TYR A 18 6.89 -4.72 12.54
C TYR A 18 7.58 -5.72 11.64
N GLU A 19 7.12 -6.97 11.69
CA GLU A 19 7.52 -8.02 10.79
C GLU A 19 6.26 -8.62 10.18
N LEU A 20 6.25 -8.80 8.85
CA LEU A 20 5.15 -9.48 8.17
C LEU A 20 5.35 -10.98 8.26
N LEU A 21 4.56 -11.63 9.11
CA LEU A 21 4.55 -13.08 9.29
C LEU A 21 3.74 -13.75 8.16
N GLY A 22 4.21 -13.60 6.92
CA GLY A 22 3.50 -14.12 5.74
C GLY A 22 3.26 -15.63 5.76
N HIS A 23 4.04 -16.38 6.54
CA HIS A 23 3.88 -17.83 6.76
C HIS A 23 2.67 -18.20 7.62
N LEU A 24 2.03 -17.21 8.27
CA LEU A 24 0.79 -17.41 9.05
C LEU A 24 -0.46 -17.15 8.22
N LEU A 25 -0.34 -16.70 6.97
CA LEU A 25 -1.47 -16.52 6.08
C LEU A 25 -1.94 -17.89 5.55
N ASP A 26 -3.24 -18.02 5.36
CA ASP A 26 -3.80 -19.18 4.65
C ASP A 26 -3.17 -19.30 3.25
N GLU A 27 -3.00 -20.53 2.77
CA GLU A 27 -2.45 -20.84 1.44
C GLU A 27 -3.21 -20.12 0.29
N ASP A 28 -4.51 -19.90 0.50
CA ASP A 28 -5.39 -19.23 -0.42
C ASP A 28 -5.61 -17.73 -0.14
N ALA A 29 -4.86 -17.14 0.79
CA ALA A 29 -4.92 -15.71 1.08
C ALA A 29 -4.36 -14.87 -0.08
N THR A 30 -4.98 -13.71 -0.34
CA THR A 30 -4.45 -12.69 -1.26
C THR A 30 -4.32 -11.36 -0.54
N PRO A 31 -3.19 -11.08 0.13
CA PRO A 31 -3.01 -9.81 0.80
C PRO A 31 -3.08 -8.66 -0.21
N LEU A 32 -3.81 -7.61 0.16
CA LEU A 32 -3.98 -6.41 -0.64
C LEU A 32 -3.21 -5.26 0.01
N LEU A 33 -2.37 -4.59 -0.79
CA LEU A 33 -1.74 -3.32 -0.46
C LEU A 33 -2.37 -2.23 -1.32
N VAL A 34 -2.86 -1.17 -0.68
CA VAL A 34 -3.52 -0.04 -1.35
C VAL A 34 -2.65 1.20 -1.21
N LEU A 35 -2.23 1.75 -2.35
CA LEU A 35 -1.42 2.96 -2.47
C LEU A 35 -2.25 4.05 -3.13
N ILE A 36 -2.52 5.15 -2.42
CA ILE A 36 -3.49 6.17 -2.84
C ILE A 36 -2.82 7.53 -2.85
N ASN A 37 -2.97 8.29 -3.94
CA ASN A 37 -2.69 9.72 -3.93
C ASN A 37 -3.95 10.48 -3.47
N SER A 38 -3.96 10.93 -2.21
CA SER A 38 -5.11 11.62 -1.62
C SER A 38 -5.43 12.98 -2.26
N LYS A 39 -4.50 13.54 -3.05
CA LYS A 39 -4.66 14.82 -3.75
C LYS A 39 -5.20 14.68 -5.17
N SER A 40 -5.35 13.47 -5.70
CA SER A 40 -5.91 13.24 -7.05
C SER A 40 -7.44 13.40 -7.11
N GLY A 41 -7.96 13.66 -8.32
CA GLY A 41 -9.40 13.57 -8.63
C GLY A 41 -10.29 14.64 -8.01
N GLY A 42 -9.87 15.92 -8.02
CA GLY A 42 -10.67 17.00 -7.46
C GLY A 42 -11.06 16.81 -5.97
N GLN A 43 -10.17 16.26 -5.15
CA GLN A 43 -10.36 15.90 -3.73
C GLN A 43 -11.08 14.56 -3.46
N GLN A 44 -11.43 13.78 -4.49
CA GLN A 44 -11.99 12.44 -4.29
C GLN A 44 -10.97 11.45 -3.70
N GLY A 45 -9.66 11.66 -3.92
CA GLY A 45 -8.62 10.79 -3.36
C GLY A 45 -8.65 10.68 -1.84
N ARG A 46 -9.06 11.73 -1.13
CA ARG A 46 -9.22 11.68 0.33
C ARG A 46 -10.41 10.80 0.76
N ALA A 47 -11.54 10.93 0.09
CA ALA A 47 -12.72 10.09 0.36
C ALA A 47 -12.41 8.61 0.08
N VAL A 48 -11.67 8.33 -1.00
CA VAL A 48 -11.20 6.97 -1.32
C VAL A 48 -10.24 6.44 -0.26
N LEU A 49 -9.29 7.26 0.20
CA LEU A 49 -8.39 6.90 1.31
C LEU A 49 -9.15 6.55 2.59
N GLU A 50 -10.09 7.40 2.99
CA GLU A 50 -10.91 7.19 4.18
C GLU A 50 -11.81 5.94 4.04
N GLY A 51 -12.39 5.73 2.85
CA GLY A 51 -13.15 4.53 2.53
C GLY A 51 -12.33 3.24 2.68
N PHE A 52 -11.15 3.16 2.05
CA PHE A 52 -10.30 1.97 2.19
C PHE A 52 -9.83 1.75 3.64
N LYS A 53 -9.49 2.81 4.38
CA LYS A 53 -9.13 2.71 5.80
C LYS A 53 -10.28 2.22 6.69
N SER A 54 -11.53 2.43 6.27
CA SER A 54 -12.70 1.90 6.98
C SER A 54 -12.96 0.42 6.68
N LEU A 55 -12.52 -0.06 5.51
CA LEU A 55 -12.78 -1.42 5.03
C LEU A 55 -11.62 -2.40 5.28
N LEU A 56 -10.39 -1.90 5.35
CA LEU A 56 -9.18 -2.69 5.44
C LEU A 56 -8.39 -2.36 6.70
N HIS A 57 -7.45 -3.24 7.07
CA HIS A 57 -6.53 -2.94 8.14
C HIS A 57 -5.71 -1.67 7.79
N PRO A 58 -5.56 -0.67 8.69
CA PRO A 58 -4.90 0.60 8.36
C PRO A 58 -3.48 0.45 7.82
N PHE A 59 -2.78 -0.63 8.17
CA PHE A 59 -1.43 -0.93 7.67
C PHE A 59 -1.39 -1.37 6.20
N GLN A 60 -2.55 -1.67 5.60
CA GLN A 60 -2.67 -2.03 4.19
C GLN A 60 -2.95 -0.81 3.30
N VAL A 61 -3.21 0.36 3.87
CA VAL A 61 -3.69 1.53 3.11
C VAL A 61 -2.78 2.73 3.35
N TRP A 62 -2.06 3.13 2.32
CA TRP A 62 -1.04 4.17 2.40
C TRP A 62 -1.32 5.34 1.48
N ASP A 63 -1.15 6.54 2.01
CA ASP A 63 -1.23 7.78 1.24
C ASP A 63 0.17 8.14 0.72
N VAL A 64 0.33 8.03 -0.61
CA VAL A 64 1.63 8.26 -1.26
C VAL A 64 2.06 9.74 -1.27
N THR A 65 1.16 10.65 -0.89
CA THR A 65 1.49 12.07 -0.70
C THR A 65 2.19 12.35 0.63
N THR A 66 2.10 11.41 1.57
CA THR A 66 2.71 11.50 2.91
C THR A 66 3.82 10.47 3.13
N THR A 67 3.83 9.40 2.35
CA THR A 67 4.76 8.28 2.48
C THR A 67 5.21 7.83 1.11
N ALA A 68 6.51 7.78 0.85
CA ALA A 68 7.02 7.23 -0.40
C ALA A 68 6.63 5.74 -0.53
N PRO A 69 6.22 5.26 -1.71
CA PRO A 69 5.79 3.88 -1.92
C PRO A 69 6.93 2.87 -1.75
N ALA A 70 8.18 3.25 -2.08
CA ALA A 70 9.35 2.37 -2.01
C ALA A 70 9.49 1.59 -0.69
N PRO A 71 9.63 2.22 0.50
CA PRO A 71 9.79 1.49 1.75
C PRO A 71 8.58 0.62 2.10
N VAL A 72 7.38 1.02 1.68
CA VAL A 72 6.16 0.22 1.88
C VAL A 72 6.20 -1.02 0.98
N LEU A 73 6.55 -0.87 -0.29
CA LEU A 73 6.66 -1.97 -1.23
C LEU A 73 7.74 -2.97 -0.80
N GLU A 74 8.91 -2.48 -0.37
CA GLU A 74 10.01 -3.30 0.15
C GLU A 74 9.56 -4.10 1.39
N PHE A 75 8.82 -3.48 2.30
CA PHE A 75 8.27 -4.16 3.49
C PHE A 75 7.29 -5.29 3.10
N PHE A 76 6.38 -5.03 2.16
CA PHE A 76 5.37 -6.01 1.72
C PHE A 76 5.90 -7.03 0.70
N ALA A 77 7.09 -6.83 0.14
CA ALA A 77 7.64 -7.66 -0.93
C ALA A 77 7.74 -9.15 -0.54
N GLY A 78 7.86 -9.43 0.76
CA GLY A 78 7.91 -10.76 1.36
C GLY A 78 6.64 -11.59 1.25
N LEU A 79 5.47 -10.95 1.10
CA LEU A 79 4.18 -11.65 1.17
C LEU A 79 3.89 -12.51 -0.07
N PRO A 80 3.41 -13.76 0.11
CA PRO A 80 2.94 -14.57 -1.01
C PRO A 80 1.67 -13.97 -1.61
N ARG A 81 1.52 -14.08 -2.93
CA ARG A 81 0.29 -13.70 -3.67
C ARG A 81 -0.20 -12.27 -3.39
N LEU A 82 0.73 -11.36 -3.09
CA LEU A 82 0.42 -9.94 -2.90
C LEU A 82 -0.26 -9.36 -4.13
N ARG A 83 -1.26 -8.52 -3.90
CA ARG A 83 -1.89 -7.67 -4.90
C ARG A 83 -1.73 -6.21 -4.51
N VAL A 84 -1.49 -5.36 -5.50
CA VAL A 84 -1.36 -3.92 -5.29
C VAL A 84 -2.50 -3.20 -5.99
N LEU A 85 -3.19 -2.32 -5.27
CA LEU A 85 -4.15 -1.38 -5.83
C LEU A 85 -3.56 0.03 -5.76
N VAL A 86 -3.53 0.71 -6.90
CA VAL A 86 -3.11 2.10 -7.01
C VAL A 86 -4.34 2.97 -7.26
N ALA A 87 -4.56 4.00 -6.45
CA ALA A 87 -5.58 5.00 -6.70
C ALA A 87 -4.92 6.37 -6.96
N GLY A 88 -5.09 6.90 -8.17
CA GLY A 88 -4.47 8.17 -8.58
C GLY A 88 -4.72 8.49 -10.04
N GLY A 89 -3.99 9.49 -10.56
CA GLY A 89 -3.90 9.74 -12.01
C GLY A 89 -2.72 8.99 -12.65
N ASP A 90 -2.53 9.19 -13.95
CA ASP A 90 -1.51 8.48 -14.74
C ASP A 90 -0.09 8.65 -14.18
N GLY A 91 0.26 9.87 -13.74
CA GLY A 91 1.57 10.14 -13.12
C GLY A 91 1.80 9.36 -11.83
N THR A 92 0.76 9.18 -11.01
CA THR A 92 0.83 8.37 -9.78
C THR A 92 0.94 6.88 -10.12
N ALA A 93 0.14 6.40 -11.07
CA ALA A 93 0.21 5.00 -11.51
C ALA A 93 1.58 4.66 -12.09
N GLY A 94 2.12 5.48 -12.99
CA GLY A 94 3.44 5.30 -13.59
C GLY A 94 4.57 5.28 -12.55
N TRP A 95 4.55 6.21 -11.61
CA TRP A 95 5.53 6.25 -10.52
C TRP A 95 5.49 4.99 -9.65
N ILE A 96 4.30 4.56 -9.22
CA ILE A 96 4.18 3.37 -8.37
C ILE A 96 4.59 2.10 -9.13
N LEU A 97 4.25 1.97 -10.42
CA LEU A 97 4.68 0.83 -11.23
C LEU A 97 6.21 0.72 -11.31
N GLN A 98 6.92 1.84 -11.49
CA GLN A 98 8.38 1.87 -11.46
C GLN A 98 8.94 1.41 -10.10
N GLU A 99 8.34 1.88 -9.00
CA GLU A 99 8.77 1.50 -7.65
C GLU A 99 8.46 0.03 -7.34
N VAL A 100 7.37 -0.52 -7.88
CA VAL A 100 7.07 -1.96 -7.81
C VAL A 100 8.14 -2.76 -8.54
N GLU A 101 8.50 -2.39 -9.77
CA GLU A 101 9.56 -3.07 -10.51
C GLU A 101 10.90 -3.04 -9.76
N ARG A 102 11.25 -1.89 -9.19
CA ARG A 102 12.47 -1.72 -8.40
C ARG A 102 12.48 -2.58 -7.14
N ALA A 103 11.45 -2.48 -6.29
CA ALA A 103 11.40 -3.17 -5.00
C ALA A 103 11.36 -4.70 -5.15
N PHE A 104 10.56 -5.20 -6.09
CA PHE A 104 10.44 -6.65 -6.31
C PHE A 104 11.63 -7.20 -7.09
N GLY A 105 12.14 -6.46 -8.08
CA GLY A 105 13.35 -6.83 -8.82
C GLY A 105 14.58 -6.93 -7.92
N ALA A 106 14.79 -5.96 -7.03
CA ALA A 106 15.88 -5.98 -6.05
C ALA A 106 15.80 -7.18 -5.09
N ALA A 107 14.58 -7.63 -4.77
CA ALA A 107 14.34 -8.82 -3.94
C ALA A 107 14.42 -10.15 -4.71
N GLY A 108 14.71 -10.14 -6.02
CA GLY A 108 14.68 -11.33 -6.86
C GLY A 108 13.27 -11.94 -7.01
N ARG A 109 12.23 -11.13 -6.84
CA ARG A 109 10.82 -11.55 -6.85
C ARG A 109 10.11 -11.04 -8.10
N ARG A 110 9.12 -11.80 -8.56
CA ARG A 110 8.22 -11.34 -9.62
C ARG A 110 7.34 -10.20 -9.09
N ALA A 111 7.14 -9.17 -9.92
CA ALA A 111 6.22 -8.10 -9.61
C ALA A 111 4.79 -8.64 -9.35
N PRO A 112 4.10 -8.13 -8.30
CA PRO A 112 2.73 -8.51 -8.00
C PRO A 112 1.76 -7.98 -9.08
N PRO A 113 0.57 -8.56 -9.23
CA PRO A 113 -0.51 -7.94 -10.00
C PRO A 113 -0.84 -6.55 -9.46
N VAL A 114 -0.95 -5.58 -10.35
CA VAL A 114 -1.29 -4.18 -10.03
C VAL A 114 -2.60 -3.82 -10.72
N ALA A 115 -3.56 -3.30 -9.94
CA ALA A 115 -4.78 -2.68 -10.46
C ALA A 115 -4.70 -1.16 -10.28
N VAL A 116 -5.27 -0.40 -11.22
CA VAL A 116 -5.34 1.06 -11.15
C VAL A 116 -6.81 1.47 -11.02
N LEU A 117 -7.12 2.22 -9.96
CA LEU A 117 -8.35 2.97 -9.78
C LEU A 117 -8.09 4.41 -10.25
N PRO A 118 -8.57 4.79 -11.45
CA PRO A 118 -8.36 6.14 -11.96
C PRO A 118 -9.19 7.13 -11.12
N LEU A 119 -8.51 8.04 -10.44
CA LEU A 119 -9.17 9.11 -9.69
C LEU A 119 -9.43 10.35 -10.57
N GLY A 120 -8.84 10.41 -11.76
CA GLY A 120 -8.93 11.56 -12.66
C GLY A 120 -8.17 12.80 -12.16
N THR A 121 -8.36 13.91 -12.87
CA THR A 121 -7.89 15.26 -12.50
C THR A 121 -9.02 16.04 -11.87
#